data_AF-A0A6L7WRB5-F1
#
_entry.id   AF-A0A6L7WRB5-F1
#
_cell.length_a   1.000
_cell.length_b   1.000
_cell.length_c   1.000
_cell.angle_alpha   90.00
_cell.angle_beta   90.00
_cell.angle_gamma   90.00
#
_symmetry.space_group_name_H-M   'P 1'
#
loop_
_entity.id
_entity.type
_entity.pdbx_description
1 polymer ?
#
loop_
_entity_poly.entity_id
_entity_poly.type
_entity_poly.pdbx_seq_one_letter_code
_entity_poly.pdbx_strand_id
1 'polypeptide(L)'
;MSGLRSRRRSWPVLIGLLAGVVPASAAGQGRLVESVEVRCPSVLGIGVETDLVFCDVLAQQDPALGVIVVLPPRRGEANLSFNLHNRHMYSEDDVRRGRAYARYLAEVAVASPAGDVLGRRYVLNEFRTGEDLFDRVTGGAGPEGVKAIAPTGLERVSVAIPGNLNQVVIVGQTLEVTLFDGNLERTWSPGRPVAVISEVQLEYASR
;
A
#
# COMPACT_ATOMS: atom_id res chain seq x y z
N MET A 1 -89.64 -21.80 24.78
CA MET A 1 -88.36 -22.15 25.42
C MET A 1 -87.43 -22.71 24.34
N SER A 2 -86.36 -21.97 24.07
CA SER A 2 -85.01 -22.37 23.63
C SER A 2 -84.82 -23.46 22.56
N GLY A 3 -84.05 -23.11 21.51
CA GLY A 3 -83.21 -24.09 20.80
C GLY A 3 -83.16 -23.96 19.29
N LEU A 4 -82.71 -22.82 18.76
CA LEU A 4 -82.51 -22.59 17.33
C LEU A 4 -81.31 -23.43 16.81
N ARG A 5 -81.58 -24.30 15.82
CA ARG A 5 -80.61 -25.19 15.17
C ARG A 5 -79.48 -24.42 14.47
N SER A 6 -78.24 -24.80 14.77
CA SER A 6 -77.04 -24.23 14.15
C SER A 6 -76.95 -24.58 12.66
N ARG A 7 -76.94 -23.57 11.80
CA ARG A 7 -76.57 -23.71 10.38
C ARG A 7 -75.05 -23.78 10.26
N ARG A 8 -74.52 -24.91 9.82
CA ARG A 8 -73.13 -25.05 9.36
C ARG A 8 -72.99 -24.27 8.04
N ARG A 9 -72.27 -23.15 8.08
CA ARG A 9 -71.80 -22.41 6.88
C ARG A 9 -70.42 -22.93 6.52
N SER A 10 -70.33 -23.62 5.40
CA SER A 10 -69.09 -24.01 4.72
C SER A 10 -68.49 -22.78 4.04
N TRP A 11 -67.28 -22.41 4.46
CA TRP A 11 -66.46 -21.33 3.89
C TRP A 11 -65.47 -21.95 2.90
N PRO A 12 -65.38 -21.50 1.63
CA PRO A 12 -64.31 -21.94 0.74
C PRO A 12 -62.99 -21.26 1.12
N VAL A 13 -61.94 -22.07 1.25
CA VAL A 13 -60.56 -21.65 1.43
C VAL A 13 -60.04 -21.09 0.10
N LEU A 14 -59.81 -19.78 0.05
CA LEU A 14 -59.09 -19.11 -1.02
C LEU A 14 -57.58 -19.27 -0.77
N ILE A 15 -56.95 -20.14 -1.55
CA ILE A 15 -55.49 -20.29 -1.61
C ILE A 15 -54.95 -19.12 -2.43
N GLY A 16 -54.41 -18.10 -1.76
CA GLY A 16 -53.70 -17.00 -2.41
C GLY A 16 -52.29 -17.43 -2.79
N LEU A 17 -51.98 -17.41 -4.09
CA LEU A 17 -50.61 -17.51 -4.60
C LEU A 17 -49.81 -16.26 -4.16
N LEU A 18 -48.85 -16.45 -3.25
CA LEU A 18 -47.80 -15.47 -2.98
C LEU A 18 -46.76 -15.58 -4.10
N ALA A 19 -46.73 -14.58 -4.99
CA ALA A 19 -45.63 -14.39 -5.92
C ALA A 19 -44.38 -13.97 -5.12
N GLY A 20 -43.45 -14.91 -4.93
CA GLY A 20 -42.16 -14.64 -4.34
C GLY A 20 -41.31 -13.79 -5.27
N VAL A 21 -40.98 -12.57 -4.85
CA VAL A 21 -39.94 -11.76 -5.47
C VAL A 21 -38.61 -12.37 -5.05
N VAL A 22 -37.93 -13.05 -5.98
CA VAL A 22 -36.57 -13.53 -5.78
C VAL A 22 -35.64 -12.32 -5.86
N PRO A 23 -34.89 -11.96 -4.80
CA PRO A 23 -33.87 -10.94 -4.93
C PRO A 23 -32.81 -11.47 -5.90
N ALA A 24 -32.51 -10.69 -6.95
CA ALA A 24 -31.39 -10.96 -7.83
C ALA A 24 -30.11 -10.91 -6.99
N SER A 25 -29.51 -12.08 -6.73
CA SER A 25 -28.17 -12.17 -6.17
C SER A 25 -27.23 -11.38 -7.07
N ALA A 26 -26.63 -10.32 -6.54
CA ALA A 26 -25.53 -9.63 -7.18
C ALA A 26 -24.44 -10.68 -7.43
N ALA A 27 -24.23 -11.02 -8.71
CA ALA A 27 -23.12 -11.88 -9.10
C ALA A 27 -21.84 -11.28 -8.53
N GLY A 28 -21.12 -12.08 -7.72
CA GLY A 28 -19.82 -11.70 -7.20
C GLY A 28 -18.91 -11.37 -8.36
N GLN A 29 -18.68 -10.08 -8.60
CA GLN A 29 -17.67 -9.61 -9.55
C GLN A 29 -16.34 -10.11 -9.02
N GLY A 30 -15.71 -11.04 -9.76
CA GLY A 30 -14.40 -11.56 -9.38
C GLY A 30 -13.42 -10.40 -9.27
N ARG A 31 -12.81 -10.23 -8.08
CA ARG A 31 -11.72 -9.27 -7.89
C ARG A 31 -10.44 -9.89 -8.45
N LEU A 32 -9.77 -9.14 -9.31
CA LEU A 32 -8.44 -9.47 -9.83
C LEU A 32 -7.40 -8.75 -8.99
N VAL A 33 -6.29 -9.42 -8.71
CA VAL A 33 -5.08 -8.84 -8.11
C VAL A 33 -3.94 -9.08 -9.08
N GLU A 34 -3.25 -8.03 -9.50
CA GLU A 34 -2.08 -8.15 -10.36
C GLU A 34 -0.99 -7.14 -9.98
N SER A 35 0.26 -7.49 -10.30
CA SER A 35 1.38 -6.56 -10.27
C SER A 35 1.24 -5.55 -11.40
N VAL A 36 1.58 -4.29 -11.12
CA VAL A 36 1.44 -3.19 -12.06
C VAL A 36 2.79 -2.64 -12.51
N GLU A 37 2.82 -1.99 -13.66
CA GLU A 37 4.02 -1.31 -14.13
C GLU A 37 4.34 -0.12 -13.21
N VAL A 38 5.55 -0.12 -12.67
CA VAL A 38 6.07 0.96 -11.82
C VAL A 38 7.27 1.59 -12.51
N ARG A 39 7.19 2.88 -12.78
CA ARG A 39 8.31 3.68 -13.30
C ARG A 39 8.98 4.38 -12.13
N CYS A 40 10.15 3.87 -11.76
CA CYS A 40 10.91 4.35 -10.63
C CYS A 40 11.97 5.36 -11.10
N PRO A 41 11.89 6.65 -10.67
CA PRO A 41 12.92 7.64 -10.99
C PRO A 41 14.30 7.29 -10.42
N SER A 42 14.31 6.60 -9.28
CA SER A 42 15.53 6.11 -8.62
C SER A 42 15.27 4.69 -8.12
N VAL A 43 16.00 3.73 -8.70
CA VAL A 43 15.96 2.33 -8.26
C VAL A 43 17.02 2.13 -7.18
N LEU A 44 16.61 1.67 -6.00
CA LEU A 44 17.53 1.31 -4.93
C LEU A 44 18.28 0.02 -5.29
N GLY A 45 17.57 -0.98 -5.83
CA GLY A 45 18.15 -2.24 -6.30
C GLY A 45 17.17 -3.39 -6.13
N ILE A 46 17.68 -4.63 -6.18
CA ILE A 46 16.91 -5.86 -5.99
C ILE A 46 17.31 -6.48 -4.65
N GLY A 47 16.31 -6.92 -3.89
CA GLY A 47 16.47 -7.68 -2.65
C GLY A 47 17.27 -8.96 -2.87
N VAL A 48 18.20 -9.26 -1.97
CA VAL A 48 19.03 -10.47 -2.06
C VAL A 48 18.21 -11.70 -1.66
N GLU A 49 17.32 -11.56 -0.69
CA GLU A 49 16.51 -12.66 -0.17
C GLU A 49 15.11 -12.70 -0.79
N THR A 50 14.51 -11.52 -1.02
CA THR A 50 13.11 -11.43 -1.45
C THR A 50 12.93 -11.37 -2.97
N ASP A 51 14.01 -11.15 -3.73
CA ASP A 51 13.98 -10.84 -5.17
C ASP A 51 13.08 -9.64 -5.55
N LEU A 52 12.66 -8.82 -4.57
CA LEU A 52 11.82 -7.66 -4.80
C LEU A 52 12.64 -6.49 -5.37
N VAL A 53 12.05 -5.77 -6.31
CA VAL A 53 12.59 -4.48 -6.77
C VAL A 53 12.21 -3.41 -5.75
N PHE A 54 13.23 -2.71 -5.25
CA PHE A 54 13.07 -1.59 -4.33
C PHE A 54 13.28 -0.26 -5.07
N CYS A 55 12.31 0.64 -4.92
CA CYS A 55 12.35 1.97 -5.52
C CYS A 55 12.40 3.04 -4.44
N ASP A 56 13.36 3.97 -4.56
CA ASP A 56 13.40 5.13 -3.69
C ASP A 56 12.20 6.05 -4.01
N VAL A 57 11.54 6.52 -2.97
CA VAL A 57 10.54 7.58 -3.04
C VAL A 57 11.23 8.89 -2.65
N LEU A 58 11.33 9.80 -3.62
CA LEU A 58 12.00 11.08 -3.44
C LEU A 58 11.04 12.13 -2.89
N ALA A 59 11.52 12.97 -1.97
CA ALA A 59 10.82 14.19 -1.58
C ALA A 59 10.58 15.04 -2.82
N GLN A 60 9.32 15.36 -3.10
CA GLN A 60 8.93 16.06 -4.33
C GLN A 60 7.55 16.72 -4.22
N GLN A 61 7.40 17.86 -4.88
CA GLN A 61 6.11 18.55 -5.08
C GLN A 61 5.53 18.31 -6.47
N ASP A 62 6.38 18.13 -7.49
CA ASP A 62 5.96 17.80 -8.85
C ASP A 62 5.63 16.30 -9.01
N PRO A 63 4.36 15.90 -9.24
CA PRO A 63 4.00 14.50 -9.45
C PRO A 63 4.71 13.85 -10.64
N ALA A 64 5.14 14.60 -11.65
CA ALA A 64 5.86 14.03 -12.79
C ALA A 64 7.23 13.46 -12.42
N LEU A 65 7.78 13.86 -11.27
CA LEU A 65 9.08 13.45 -10.76
C LEU A 65 8.98 12.41 -9.62
N GLY A 66 7.76 11.94 -9.30
CA GLY A 66 7.52 10.87 -8.32
C GLY A 66 7.60 9.47 -8.92
N VAL A 67 7.31 8.45 -8.12
CA VAL A 67 7.17 7.07 -8.62
C VAL A 67 5.83 6.94 -9.32
N ILE A 68 5.84 6.65 -10.63
CA ILE A 68 4.62 6.57 -11.43
C ILE A 68 4.15 5.12 -11.46
N VAL A 69 2.90 4.89 -11.07
CA VAL A 69 2.23 3.59 -11.14
C VAL A 69 1.22 3.63 -12.27
N VAL A 70 1.45 2.84 -13.32
CA VAL A 70 0.56 2.75 -14.48
C VAL A 70 -0.52 1.72 -14.20
N LEU A 71 -1.79 2.13 -14.29
CA LEU A 71 -2.91 1.29 -13.90
C LEU A 71 -3.49 0.57 -15.11
N PRO A 72 -3.70 -0.76 -15.02
CA PRO A 72 -4.33 -1.51 -16.08
C PRO A 72 -5.76 -1.00 -16.35
N PRO A 73 -6.26 -1.14 -17.58
CA PRO A 73 -7.62 -0.76 -17.92
C PRO A 73 -8.68 -1.55 -17.15
N ARG A 74 -9.47 -0.87 -16.32
CA ARG A 74 -10.43 -1.47 -15.37
C ARG A 74 -11.80 -0.77 -15.36
N ARG A 75 -12.77 -1.37 -14.66
CA ARG A 75 -14.08 -0.75 -14.38
C ARG A 75 -14.14 -0.30 -12.93
N GLY A 76 -14.61 0.92 -12.70
CA GLY A 76 -14.82 1.45 -11.35
C GLY A 76 -13.53 1.64 -10.56
N GLU A 77 -13.69 1.75 -9.25
CA GLU A 77 -12.59 1.96 -8.32
C GLU A 77 -11.68 0.73 -8.22
N ALA A 78 -10.44 0.98 -7.80
CA ALA A 78 -9.48 -0.06 -7.49
C ALA A 78 -8.81 0.20 -6.15
N ASN A 79 -8.15 -0.80 -5.60
CA ASN A 79 -7.34 -0.66 -4.42
C ASN A 79 -5.87 -0.88 -4.79
N LEU A 80 -5.07 0.19 -4.73
CA LEU A 80 -3.63 0.12 -4.90
C LEU A 80 -3.01 -0.27 -3.57
N SER A 81 -2.10 -1.24 -3.60
CA SER A 81 -1.34 -1.64 -2.43
C SER A 81 0.15 -1.78 -2.74
N PHE A 82 1.00 -1.47 -1.77
CA PHE A 82 2.45 -1.58 -1.87
C PHE A 82 3.05 -1.68 -0.47
N ASN A 83 4.28 -2.21 -0.39
CA ASN A 83 5.05 -2.21 0.85
C ASN A 83 5.80 -0.89 0.95
N LEU A 84 5.69 -0.23 2.09
CA LEU A 84 6.40 1.00 2.41
C LEU A 84 7.46 0.69 3.49
N HIS A 85 8.68 1.14 3.23
CA HIS A 85 9.85 0.90 4.07
C HIS A 85 10.57 2.21 4.35
N ASN A 86 11.25 2.26 5.49
CA ASN A 86 12.28 3.26 5.72
C ASN A 86 13.60 2.83 5.08
N ARG A 87 14.49 3.81 4.87
CA ARG A 87 15.80 3.61 4.24
C ARG A 87 16.90 3.73 5.30
N HIS A 88 17.64 2.65 5.52
CA HIS A 88 18.73 2.64 6.50
C HIS A 88 20.09 2.50 5.82
N MET A 89 21.11 3.14 6.38
CA MET A 89 22.51 2.96 6.00
C MET A 89 23.19 2.04 7.00
N TYR A 90 23.27 0.77 6.64
CA TYR A 90 23.79 -0.30 7.45
C TYR A 90 25.32 -0.26 7.59
N SER A 91 25.77 -0.47 8.83
CA SER A 91 27.17 -0.53 9.25
C SER A 91 27.34 -1.57 10.34
N GLU A 92 27.96 -2.71 10.02
CA GLU A 92 28.33 -3.76 11.00
C GLU A 92 29.15 -3.18 12.17
N ASP A 93 30.01 -2.21 11.86
CA ASP A 93 30.85 -1.52 12.83
C ASP A 93 30.03 -0.74 13.85
N ASP A 94 29.00 -0.02 13.42
CA ASP A 94 28.15 0.75 14.32
C ASP A 94 27.20 -0.14 15.11
N VAL A 95 26.73 -1.26 14.54
CA VAL A 95 25.96 -2.28 15.28
C VAL A 95 26.80 -2.84 16.42
N ARG A 96 28.02 -3.31 16.11
CA ARG A 96 28.95 -3.87 17.12
C ARG A 96 29.34 -2.86 18.20
N ARG A 97 29.41 -1.56 17.86
CA ARG A 97 29.71 -0.48 18.82
C ARG A 97 28.47 0.06 19.55
N GLY A 98 27.27 -0.47 19.29
CA GLY A 98 26.02 -0.01 19.91
C GLY A 98 25.59 1.40 19.49
N ARG A 99 26.04 1.87 18.31
CA ARG A 99 25.73 3.20 17.75
C ARG A 99 24.81 3.15 16.54
N ALA A 100 24.34 1.96 16.17
CA ALA A 100 23.47 1.72 15.03
C ALA A 100 22.04 2.25 15.21
N TYR A 101 21.60 2.55 16.44
CA TYR A 101 20.20 2.90 16.67
C TYR A 101 19.75 4.08 15.80
N ALA A 102 18.63 3.89 15.13
CA ALA A 102 17.90 4.96 14.46
C ALA A 102 16.40 4.68 14.50
N ARG A 103 15.60 5.70 14.80
CA ARG A 103 14.14 5.65 14.68
C ARG A 103 13.71 6.52 13.51
N TYR A 104 12.95 5.93 12.61
CA TYR A 104 12.54 6.55 11.36
C TYR A 104 11.03 6.80 11.35
N LEU A 105 10.61 7.97 10.87
CA LEU A 105 9.24 8.25 10.45
C LEU A 105 9.29 8.86 9.06
N ALA A 106 8.86 8.10 8.05
CA ALA A 106 8.70 8.61 6.70
C ALA A 106 7.23 8.84 6.38
N GLU A 107 6.96 9.91 5.65
CA GLU A 107 5.65 10.23 5.07
C GLU A 107 5.73 10.23 3.54
N VAL A 108 4.76 9.57 2.92
CA VAL A 108 4.53 9.60 1.47
C VAL A 108 3.09 9.99 1.17
N ALA A 109 2.85 10.55 -0.02
CA ALA A 109 1.52 10.79 -0.54
C ALA A 109 1.31 10.00 -1.84
N VAL A 110 0.14 9.39 -1.96
CA VAL A 110 -0.38 8.88 -3.23
C VAL A 110 -1.27 9.96 -3.83
N ALA A 111 -1.01 10.34 -5.07
CA ALA A 111 -1.68 11.46 -5.73
C ALA A 111 -2.11 11.14 -7.17
N SER A 112 -3.06 11.91 -7.68
CA SER A 112 -3.37 11.97 -9.11
C SER A 112 -2.19 12.59 -9.89
N PRO A 113 -2.11 12.42 -11.21
CA PRO A 113 -1.12 13.10 -12.04
C PRO A 113 -1.21 14.63 -11.99
N ALA A 114 -2.39 15.15 -11.65
CA ALA A 114 -2.64 16.58 -11.49
C ALA A 114 -2.19 17.11 -10.11
N GLY A 115 -1.80 16.22 -9.19
CA GLY A 115 -1.33 16.57 -7.84
C GLY A 115 -2.39 16.44 -6.75
N ASP A 116 -3.59 15.94 -7.05
CA ASP A 116 -4.63 15.73 -6.03
C ASP A 116 -4.25 14.57 -5.12
N VAL A 117 -4.10 14.83 -3.82
CA VAL A 117 -3.71 13.80 -2.84
C VAL A 117 -4.89 12.85 -2.60
N LEU A 118 -4.70 11.58 -2.95
CA LEU A 118 -5.65 10.48 -2.71
C LEU A 118 -5.47 9.88 -1.31
N GLY A 119 -4.25 9.96 -0.75
CA GLY A 119 -3.99 9.53 0.62
C GLY A 119 -2.55 9.77 1.05
N ARG A 120 -2.37 10.06 2.35
CA ARG A 120 -1.06 10.12 3.01
C ARG A 120 -0.79 8.84 3.78
N ARG A 121 0.43 8.35 3.76
CA ARG A 121 0.84 7.08 4.37
C ARG A 121 2.17 7.25 5.07
N TYR A 122 2.36 6.48 6.12
CA TYR A 122 3.50 6.62 7.02
C TYR A 122 4.09 5.25 7.30
N VAL A 123 5.41 5.20 7.49
CA VAL A 123 6.09 4.04 8.06
C VAL A 123 6.95 4.50 9.23
N LEU A 124 6.73 3.87 10.38
CA LEU A 124 7.45 4.12 11.62
C LEU A 124 8.11 2.83 12.05
N ASN A 125 9.43 2.83 12.16
CA ASN A 125 10.14 1.72 12.77
C ASN A 125 11.45 2.19 13.40
N GLU A 126 12.03 1.29 14.18
CA GLU A 126 13.37 1.45 14.72
C GLU A 126 14.30 0.46 14.04
N PHE A 127 15.57 0.82 13.96
CA PHE A 127 16.67 -0.03 13.58
C PHE A 127 17.63 -0.13 14.76
N ARG A 128 18.10 -1.34 15.07
CA ARG A 128 19.00 -1.66 16.19
C ARG A 128 20.10 -2.59 15.73
N THR A 129 19.77 -3.61 14.95
CA THR A 129 20.71 -4.62 14.46
C THR A 129 20.42 -4.97 13.00
N GLY A 130 21.31 -5.74 12.37
CA GLY A 130 21.10 -6.23 11.00
C GLY A 130 19.80 -7.03 10.82
N GLU A 131 19.23 -7.59 11.89
CA GLU A 131 17.96 -8.33 11.86
C GLU A 131 16.74 -7.41 11.65
N ASP A 132 16.89 -6.10 11.87
CA ASP A 132 15.82 -5.12 11.60
C ASP A 132 15.79 -4.69 10.12
N LEU A 133 16.74 -5.15 9.30
CA LEU A 133 16.66 -4.97 7.86
C LEU A 133 15.53 -5.84 7.31
N PHE A 134 14.77 -5.28 6.37
CA PHE A 134 13.77 -6.06 5.65
C PHE A 134 14.44 -6.98 4.61
N ASP A 135 15.48 -6.47 3.95
CA ASP A 135 16.32 -7.21 3.01
C ASP A 135 17.67 -6.51 2.86
N ARG A 136 18.66 -7.22 2.32
CA ARG A 136 19.89 -6.65 1.77
C ARG A 136 19.66 -6.33 0.29
N VAL A 137 20.30 -5.29 -0.23
CA VAL A 137 20.07 -4.87 -1.63
C VAL A 137 21.34 -5.02 -2.47
N THR A 138 21.19 -5.60 -3.66
CA THR A 138 22.25 -5.76 -4.66
C THR A 138 22.75 -4.43 -5.25
N GLY A 139 23.88 -4.47 -5.98
CA GLY A 139 24.40 -3.32 -6.75
C GLY A 139 25.28 -2.35 -5.93
N GLY A 140 25.91 -2.85 -4.86
CA GLY A 140 26.86 -2.12 -4.04
C GLY A 140 28.31 -2.61 -4.22
N ALA A 141 29.23 -1.95 -3.52
CA ALA A 141 30.66 -2.29 -3.49
C ALA A 141 31.04 -3.16 -2.27
N GLY A 142 30.07 -3.56 -1.43
CA GLY A 142 30.32 -4.42 -0.29
C GLY A 142 30.53 -5.89 -0.68
N PRO A 143 30.80 -6.77 0.31
CA PRO A 143 30.82 -8.21 0.10
C PRO A 143 29.55 -8.68 -0.62
N GLU A 144 29.71 -9.63 -1.55
CA GLU A 144 28.61 -10.17 -2.37
C GLU A 144 27.90 -9.14 -3.27
N GLY A 145 28.52 -7.96 -3.48
CA GLY A 145 27.94 -6.90 -4.30
C GLY A 145 26.76 -6.19 -3.62
N VAL A 146 26.69 -6.23 -2.30
CA VAL A 146 25.59 -5.66 -1.51
C VAL A 146 25.83 -4.19 -1.19
N LYS A 147 24.77 -3.38 -1.24
CA LYS A 147 24.76 -1.97 -0.85
C LYS A 147 24.79 -1.83 0.67
N ALA A 148 25.41 -0.74 1.14
CA ALA A 148 25.28 -0.29 2.52
C ALA A 148 23.87 0.24 2.82
N ILE A 149 23.10 0.60 1.80
CA ILE A 149 21.72 1.06 1.96
C ILE A 149 20.76 -0.12 1.83
N ALA A 150 19.81 -0.23 2.76
CA ALA A 150 18.82 -1.29 2.80
C ALA A 150 17.45 -0.79 3.29
N PRO A 151 16.34 -1.43 2.88
CA PRO A 151 15.03 -1.19 3.44
C PRO A 151 14.95 -1.73 4.88
N THR A 152 14.23 -1.02 5.75
CA THR A 152 13.90 -1.45 7.12
C THR A 152 12.45 -1.09 7.43
N GLY A 153 11.83 -1.85 8.33
CA GLY A 153 10.40 -1.75 8.58
C GLY A 153 9.56 -2.23 7.40
N LEU A 154 8.27 -2.46 7.67
CA LEU A 154 7.30 -2.87 6.66
C LEU A 154 5.92 -2.34 7.06
N GLU A 155 5.37 -1.47 6.24
CA GLU A 155 3.96 -1.07 6.30
C GLU A 155 3.28 -1.46 4.98
N ARG A 156 2.22 -2.28 5.04
CA ARG A 156 1.43 -2.59 3.83
C ARG A 156 0.40 -1.49 3.60
N VAL A 157 0.69 -0.63 2.63
CA VAL A 157 -0.20 0.46 2.24
C VAL A 157 -1.36 -0.07 1.40
N SER A 158 -2.54 0.53 1.59
CA SER A 158 -3.76 0.32 0.81
C SER A 158 -4.42 1.67 0.52
N VAL A 159 -4.71 2.00 -0.74
CA VAL A 159 -5.29 3.28 -1.19
C VAL A 159 -6.36 3.04 -2.26
N ALA A 160 -7.56 3.56 -2.04
CA ALA A 160 -8.62 3.56 -3.04
C ALA A 160 -8.28 4.52 -4.18
N ILE A 161 -8.33 4.02 -5.41
CA ILE A 161 -8.03 4.74 -6.63
C ILE A 161 -9.32 4.94 -7.44
N PRO A 162 -9.71 6.18 -7.73
CA PRO A 162 -10.85 6.48 -8.59
C PRO A 162 -10.76 5.82 -9.97
N GLY A 163 -11.90 5.37 -10.50
CA GLY A 163 -11.95 4.64 -11.77
C GLY A 163 -11.62 5.46 -13.02
N ASN A 164 -11.59 6.79 -12.92
CA ASN A 164 -11.19 7.70 -14.00
C ASN A 164 -9.66 7.89 -14.11
N LEU A 165 -8.87 7.34 -13.18
CA LEU A 165 -7.41 7.44 -13.22
C LEU A 165 -6.78 6.24 -13.92
N ASN A 166 -5.90 6.53 -14.89
CA ASN A 166 -5.07 5.55 -15.60
C ASN A 166 -3.66 5.42 -15.02
N GLN A 167 -3.25 6.34 -14.16
CA GLN A 167 -2.00 6.29 -13.42
C GLN A 167 -2.15 7.06 -12.11
N VAL A 168 -1.31 6.74 -11.14
CA VAL A 168 -1.12 7.53 -9.92
C VAL A 168 0.36 7.72 -9.65
N VAL A 169 0.68 8.65 -8.76
CA VAL A 169 2.04 8.98 -8.39
C VAL A 169 2.22 8.80 -6.89
N ILE A 170 3.33 8.18 -6.49
CA ILE A 170 3.77 8.12 -5.09
C ILE A 170 4.93 9.11 -4.93
N VAL A 171 4.74 10.11 -4.07
CA VAL A 171 5.72 11.17 -3.80
C VAL A 171 6.12 11.18 -2.33
N GLY A 172 7.39 11.46 -2.07
CA GLY A 172 7.91 11.64 -0.73
C GLY A 172 7.52 12.99 -0.17
N GLN A 173 7.23 13.06 1.13
CA GLN A 173 6.84 14.30 1.79
C GLN A 173 7.89 14.71 2.81
N THR A 174 8.05 13.90 3.86
CA THR A 174 8.97 14.17 4.96
C THR A 174 9.64 12.87 5.42
N LEU A 175 10.85 13.00 5.95
CA LEU A 175 11.54 11.96 6.69
C LEU A 175 12.09 12.57 7.98
N GLU A 176 11.76 11.96 9.11
CA GLU A 176 12.34 12.24 10.41
C GLU A 176 13.18 11.06 10.87
N VAL A 177 14.40 11.32 11.35
CA VAL A 177 15.32 10.31 11.88
C VAL A 177 15.82 10.74 13.24
N THR A 178 15.53 9.98 14.28
CA THR A 178 16.18 10.12 15.60
C THR A 178 17.34 9.14 15.68
N LEU A 179 18.57 9.64 15.79
CA LEU A 179 19.79 8.84 15.87
C LEU A 179 20.09 8.38 17.31
N PHE A 180 21.12 7.54 17.46
CA PHE A 180 21.54 6.98 18.75
C PHE A 180 21.91 8.02 19.81
N ASP A 181 22.39 9.19 19.39
CA ASP A 181 22.76 10.31 20.26
C ASP A 181 21.56 11.21 20.63
N GLY A 182 20.37 10.86 20.14
CA GLY A 182 19.13 11.61 20.34
C GLY A 182 18.92 12.75 19.34
N ASN A 183 19.85 12.99 18.41
CA ASN A 183 19.68 14.02 17.39
C ASN A 183 18.52 13.67 16.45
N LEU A 184 17.67 14.67 16.19
CA LEU A 184 16.57 14.58 15.23
C LEU A 184 16.95 15.26 13.93
N GLU A 185 17.08 14.48 12.87
CA GLU A 185 17.28 14.98 11.51
C GLU A 185 15.95 14.97 10.75
N ARG A 186 15.69 16.05 9.99
CA ARG A 186 14.52 16.14 9.12
C ARG A 186 14.94 16.37 7.68
N THR A 187 14.43 15.55 6.77
CA THR A 187 14.64 15.68 5.34
C THR A 187 13.32 15.94 4.62
N TRP A 188 13.28 17.01 3.84
CA TRP A 188 12.17 17.38 2.95
C TRP A 188 12.66 18.04 1.65
N SER A 189 13.98 18.15 1.45
CA SER A 189 14.57 18.81 0.28
C SER A 189 14.27 18.02 -0.99
N PRO A 190 13.78 18.67 -2.07
CA PRO A 190 13.44 17.99 -3.31
C PRO A 190 14.56 17.09 -3.85
N GLY A 191 14.19 15.91 -4.35
CA GLY A 191 15.11 14.92 -4.92
C GLY A 191 15.86 14.07 -3.89
N ARG A 192 15.69 14.32 -2.58
CA ARG A 192 16.25 13.45 -1.53
C ARG A 192 15.35 12.24 -1.29
N PRO A 193 15.87 11.00 -1.23
CA PRO A 193 15.09 9.84 -0.81
C PRO A 193 14.55 10.02 0.61
N VAL A 194 13.26 9.75 0.81
CA VAL A 194 12.62 9.78 2.14
C VAL A 194 12.05 8.43 2.56
N ALA A 195 11.71 7.57 1.60
CA ALA A 195 11.21 6.22 1.84
C ALA A 195 11.59 5.29 0.69
N VAL A 196 11.28 4.00 0.84
CA VAL A 196 11.44 2.98 -0.19
C VAL A 196 10.11 2.23 -0.35
N ILE A 197 9.75 1.87 -1.58
CA ILE A 197 8.59 1.01 -1.83
C ILE A 197 8.98 -0.27 -2.57
N SER A 198 8.17 -1.32 -2.38
CA SER A 198 8.25 -2.58 -3.12
C SER A 198 6.85 -3.20 -3.31
N GLU A 199 6.78 -4.24 -4.14
CA GLU A 199 5.59 -5.11 -4.28
C GLU A 199 4.28 -4.35 -4.54
N VAL A 200 4.27 -3.53 -5.61
CA VAL A 200 3.09 -2.75 -5.99
C VAL A 200 2.08 -3.64 -6.71
N GLN A 201 0.85 -3.67 -6.19
CA GLN A 201 -0.24 -4.50 -6.68
C GLN A 201 -1.54 -3.68 -6.77
N LEU A 202 -2.38 -4.01 -7.75
CA LEU A 202 -3.70 -3.42 -7.90
C LEU A 202 -4.77 -4.50 -7.77
N GLU A 203 -5.76 -4.24 -6.91
CA GLU A 203 -6.96 -5.06 -6.80
C GLU A 203 -8.17 -4.33 -7.38
N TYR A 204 -8.90 -4.94 -8.32
CA TYR A 204 -10.05 -4.31 -8.97
C TYR A 204 -11.07 -5.33 -9.48
N ALA A 205 -12.29 -4.89 -9.79
CA ALA A 205 -13.31 -5.75 -10.38
C ALA A 205 -12.95 -6.11 -11.84
N SER A 206 -12.92 -7.40 -12.16
CA SER A 206 -12.76 -7.86 -13.54
C SER A 206 -13.81 -7.25 -14.48
N ARG A 207 -13.40 -7.02 -15.73
CA ARG A 207 -14.24 -6.44 -16.78
C ARG A 207 -15.45 -7.30 -17.08
#